data_AF-A0A936M1R2-F1
#
_entry.id   AF-A0A936M1R2-F1
#
_cell.length_a   1.000
_cell.length_b   1.000
_cell.length_c   1.000
_cell.angle_alpha   90.00
_cell.angle_beta   90.00
_cell.angle_gamma   90.00
#
_symmetry.space_group_name_H-M   'P 1'
#
loop_
_entity.id
_entity.type
_entity.pdbx_description
1 polymer ?
#
loop_
_entity_poly.entity_id
_entity_poly.type
_entity_poly.pdbx_seq_one_letter_code
_entity_poly.pdbx_strand_id
1 'polypeptide(L)'
;DPSRPVVFRGAPQADANQGDRVVFSGDLAGATASQVLKVELARELRIEPRIEVGRSFQIELAVGAAETGAVFVAGAISTTPLTLAGLAGAFWLDPTSLVTVLVGIGDGQTPLRTQIAVPNVPFLVRKALYAQGVRFLDFTPSGDFTRWAELPIF
;
A
#
# COMPACT_ATOMS: atom_id res chain seq x y z
N ASP A 1 -14.84 11.57 -38.26
CA ASP A 1 -13.37 11.65 -38.37
C ASP A 1 -12.75 11.27 -37.03
N PRO A 2 -12.29 10.02 -36.84
CA PRO A 2 -11.70 9.52 -35.60
C PRO A 2 -10.26 9.98 -35.38
N SER A 3 -9.70 10.82 -36.26
CA SER A 3 -8.29 11.26 -36.19
C SER A 3 -8.05 12.50 -35.32
N ARG A 4 -9.09 13.11 -34.75
CA ARG A 4 -8.91 14.30 -33.89
C ARG A 4 -8.41 13.89 -32.49
N PRO A 5 -7.28 14.46 -32.02
CA PRO A 5 -6.81 14.21 -30.67
C PRO A 5 -7.81 14.75 -29.65
N VAL A 6 -8.28 13.87 -28.77
CA VAL A 6 -9.13 14.26 -27.63
C VAL A 6 -8.23 14.91 -26.58
N VAL A 7 -8.50 16.18 -26.26
CA VAL A 7 -7.75 16.92 -25.24
C VAL A 7 -8.52 16.85 -23.92
N PHE A 8 -8.08 15.97 -23.02
CA PHE A 8 -8.59 15.94 -21.65
C PHE A 8 -8.06 17.15 -20.88
N ARG A 9 -8.96 17.93 -20.25
CA ARG A 9 -8.60 19.10 -19.44
C ARG A 9 -9.17 18.92 -18.03
N GLY A 10 -8.29 18.58 -17.09
CA GLY A 10 -8.61 18.40 -15.67
C GLY A 10 -7.47 17.68 -14.95
N ALA A 11 -7.28 17.94 -13.66
CA ALA A 11 -6.36 17.15 -12.85
C ALA A 11 -7.01 15.77 -12.60
N PRO A 12 -6.30 14.65 -12.82
CA PRO A 12 -6.85 13.33 -12.54
C PRO A 12 -7.28 13.24 -11.08
N GLN A 13 -8.52 12.81 -10.84
CA GLN A 13 -9.01 12.57 -9.48
C GLN A 13 -9.10 11.07 -9.24
N ALA A 14 -8.41 10.60 -8.20
CA ALA A 14 -8.57 9.25 -7.70
C ALA A 14 -9.92 9.15 -6.98
N ASP A 15 -10.64 8.03 -7.16
CA ASP A 15 -11.89 7.76 -6.44
C ASP A 15 -11.61 7.75 -4.92
N ALA A 16 -12.30 8.64 -4.20
CA ALA A 16 -12.14 8.87 -2.77
C ALA A 16 -12.48 7.65 -1.90
N ASN A 17 -13.20 6.65 -2.44
CA ASN A 17 -13.67 5.52 -1.65
C ASN A 17 -12.81 4.26 -1.79
N GLN A 18 -12.05 4.10 -2.89
CA GLN A 18 -11.34 2.84 -3.15
C GLN A 18 -9.96 2.99 -3.82
N GLY A 19 -9.58 4.17 -4.35
CA GLY A 19 -8.27 4.40 -4.96
C GLY A 19 -7.96 3.50 -6.18
N ASP A 20 -8.95 2.79 -6.70
CA ASP A 20 -8.87 1.81 -7.80
C ASP A 20 -9.22 2.42 -9.16
N ARG A 21 -9.56 3.72 -9.18
CA ARG A 21 -10.08 4.42 -10.36
C ARG A 21 -9.49 5.82 -10.44
N VAL A 22 -9.11 6.21 -11.65
CA VAL A 22 -8.77 7.59 -11.99
C VAL A 22 -9.84 8.11 -12.96
N VAL A 23 -10.50 9.20 -12.60
CA VAL A 23 -11.53 9.82 -13.42
C VAL A 23 -10.93 10.98 -14.20
N PHE A 24 -11.13 10.97 -15.52
CA PHE A 24 -10.83 12.09 -16.41
C PHE A 24 -12.15 12.68 -16.90
N SER A 25 -12.38 13.95 -16.59
CA SER A 25 -13.41 14.76 -17.23
C SER A 25 -12.75 15.67 -18.26
N GLY A 26 -13.30 15.74 -19.47
CA GLY A 26 -12.83 16.68 -20.49
C GLY A 26 -13.98 17.20 -21.34
N ASP A 27 -13.87 18.45 -21.77
CA ASP A 27 -14.75 19.03 -22.78
C ASP A 27 -14.23 18.69 -24.18
N LEU A 28 -15.06 18.01 -24.95
CA LEU A 28 -14.88 17.91 -26.40
C LEU A 28 -15.28 19.26 -26.99
N ALA A 29 -14.33 19.97 -27.61
CA ALA A 29 -14.62 21.21 -28.32
C ALA A 29 -15.71 20.94 -29.39
N GLY A 30 -16.96 21.31 -29.05
CA GLY A 30 -18.14 21.17 -29.91
C GLY A 30 -19.07 19.98 -29.66
N ALA A 31 -18.95 19.21 -28.57
CA ALA A 31 -19.90 18.14 -28.26
C ALA A 31 -21.05 18.60 -27.34
N THR A 32 -22.28 18.19 -27.63
CA THR A 32 -23.50 18.52 -26.86
C THR A 32 -23.65 17.77 -25.54
N ALA A 33 -22.72 16.87 -25.19
CA ALA A 33 -22.70 16.16 -23.92
C ALA A 33 -21.27 15.84 -23.48
N SER A 34 -20.98 16.03 -22.19
CA SER A 34 -19.72 15.65 -21.56
C SER A 34 -19.54 14.13 -21.65
N GLN A 35 -18.40 13.68 -22.18
CA GLN A 35 -18.04 12.25 -22.18
C GLN A 35 -17.15 11.97 -20.97
N VAL A 36 -17.58 11.03 -20.12
CA VAL A 36 -16.78 10.51 -19.00
C VAL A 36 -16.01 9.30 -19.51
N LEU A 37 -14.68 9.41 -19.57
CA LEU A 37 -13.84 8.23 -19.81
C LEU A 37 -13.62 7.52 -18.47
N LYS A 38 -14.31 6.40 -18.28
CA LYS A 38 -14.06 5.48 -17.16
C LYS A 38 -13.03 4.45 -17.61
N VAL A 39 -11.78 4.60 -17.16
CA VAL A 39 -10.77 3.55 -17.29
C VAL A 39 -10.88 2.66 -16.05
N GLU A 40 -11.40 1.44 -16.22
CA GLU A 40 -11.24 0.41 -15.19
C GLU A 40 -9.77 -0.05 -15.23
N LEU A 41 -9.00 0.29 -14.19
CA LEU A 41 -7.64 -0.23 -13.97
C LEU A 41 -7.62 -1.75 -13.66
N ALA A 42 -8.73 -2.43 -13.90
CA ALA A 42 -8.90 -3.83 -13.62
C ALA A 42 -8.13 -4.67 -14.65
N ARG A 43 -6.83 -4.90 -14.40
CA ARG A 43 -6.20 -6.25 -14.27
C ARG A 43 -4.72 -6.38 -14.68
N GLU A 44 -4.06 -5.41 -15.31
CA GLU A 44 -2.72 -5.70 -15.90
C GLU A 44 -1.52 -4.94 -15.32
N LEU A 45 -1.68 -3.84 -14.61
CA LEU A 45 -0.53 -3.07 -14.13
C LEU A 45 -0.53 -2.88 -12.61
N ARG A 46 0.02 -3.87 -11.89
CA ARG A 46 0.38 -3.72 -10.47
C ARG A 46 1.82 -3.20 -10.41
N ILE A 47 1.99 -1.91 -10.15
CA ILE A 47 3.32 -1.32 -9.88
C ILE A 47 3.61 -1.55 -8.40
N GLU A 48 4.36 -2.60 -8.10
CA GLU A 48 4.84 -2.89 -6.77
C GLU A 48 6.19 -2.18 -6.54
N PRO A 49 6.44 -1.64 -5.34
CA PRO A 49 7.76 -1.13 -5.00
C PRO A 49 8.79 -2.25 -5.17
N ARG A 50 9.80 -2.00 -6.01
CA ARG A 50 10.85 -2.98 -6.30
C ARG A 50 11.93 -2.90 -5.24
N ILE A 51 12.24 -4.05 -4.64
CA ILE A 51 13.36 -4.20 -3.73
C ILE A 51 14.54 -4.79 -4.50
N GLU A 52 15.71 -4.17 -4.44
CA GLU A 52 16.92 -4.68 -5.08
C GLU A 52 17.81 -5.43 -4.08
N VAL A 53 18.38 -6.56 -4.47
CA VAL A 53 19.41 -7.24 -3.68
C VAL A 53 20.63 -6.34 -3.47
N GLY A 54 21.21 -6.37 -2.27
CA GLY A 54 22.35 -5.52 -1.92
C GLY A 54 22.02 -4.03 -1.75
N ARG A 55 20.75 -3.64 -1.85
CA ARG A 55 20.27 -2.28 -1.54
C ARG A 55 19.47 -2.27 -0.25
N SER A 56 19.19 -1.07 0.21
CA SER A 56 18.24 -0.84 1.28
C SER A 56 16.99 -0.18 0.74
N PHE A 57 15.84 -0.49 1.34
CA PHE A 57 14.57 0.18 1.06
C PHE A 57 13.98 0.73 2.35
N GLN A 58 13.07 1.69 2.22
CA GLN A 58 12.41 2.34 3.35
C GLN A 58 10.98 1.85 3.46
N ILE A 59 10.57 1.53 4.69
CA ILE A 59 9.18 1.31 5.04
C ILE A 59 8.72 2.50 5.88
N GLU A 60 7.56 3.03 5.53
CA GLU A 60 6.89 4.07 6.30
C GLU A 60 5.52 3.59 6.77
N LEU A 61 5.17 3.91 8.01
CA LEU A 61 3.84 3.73 8.56
C LEU A 61 3.36 5.10 9.05
N ALA A 62 2.34 5.65 8.40
CA ALA A 62 1.64 6.81 8.95
C ALA A 62 0.95 6.38 10.25
N VAL A 63 1.10 7.15 11.32
CA VAL A 63 0.54 6.85 12.65
C VAL A 63 0.04 8.15 13.26
N GLY A 64 -1.14 8.11 13.88
CA GLY A 64 -1.75 9.25 14.56
C GLY A 64 -0.96 9.69 15.80
N ALA A 65 -1.31 10.85 16.34
CA ALA A 65 -0.70 11.34 17.58
C ALA A 65 -1.04 10.40 18.75
N ALA A 66 -0.03 9.96 19.50
CA ALA A 66 -0.14 9.01 20.60
C ALA A 66 -0.69 7.62 20.20
N GLU A 67 -0.71 7.30 18.91
CA GLU A 67 -0.99 5.96 18.41
C GLU A 67 0.33 5.18 18.35
N THR A 68 0.30 3.93 18.79
CA THR A 68 1.42 3.00 18.65
C THR A 68 1.28 2.29 17.30
N GLY A 69 2.33 2.37 16.49
CA GLY A 69 2.41 1.69 15.20
C GLY A 69 3.52 0.65 15.19
N ALA A 70 3.26 -0.49 14.57
CA ALA A 70 4.29 -1.47 14.26
C ALA A 70 4.14 -1.98 12.83
N VAL A 71 5.26 -2.30 12.18
CA VAL A 71 5.29 -3.00 10.90
C VAL A 71 6.02 -4.31 11.05
N PHE A 72 5.41 -5.33 10.47
CA PHE A 72 5.95 -6.67 10.40
C PHE A 72 6.21 -7.03 8.95
N VAL A 73 7.21 -7.89 8.74
CA VAL A 73 7.48 -8.53 7.46
C VAL A 73 7.51 -10.04 7.63
N ALA A 74 7.11 -10.77 6.59
CA ALA A 74 7.15 -12.23 6.54
C ALA A 74 7.52 -12.72 5.13
N GLY A 75 7.98 -13.97 5.04
CA GLY A 75 8.26 -14.62 3.77
C GLY A 75 7.01 -15.18 3.08
N ALA A 76 5.87 -15.21 3.78
CA ALA A 76 4.61 -15.75 3.28
C ALA A 76 3.38 -15.07 3.90
N ILE A 77 2.24 -15.25 3.24
CA ILE A 77 0.90 -14.92 3.76
C ILE A 77 0.31 -16.19 4.40
N SER A 78 -0.28 -16.02 5.58
CA SER A 78 -1.04 -17.03 6.31
C SER A 78 -2.30 -17.44 5.52
N THR A 79 -2.60 -18.74 5.55
CA THR A 79 -3.87 -19.29 5.04
C THR A 79 -5.03 -19.11 6.02
N THR A 80 -4.73 -18.83 7.30
CA THR A 80 -5.68 -18.56 8.36
C THR A 80 -5.35 -17.21 9.01
N PRO A 81 -5.90 -16.10 8.52
CA PRO A 81 -5.60 -14.78 9.05
C PRO A 81 -6.10 -14.64 10.50
N LEU A 82 -5.32 -13.95 11.32
CA LEU A 82 -5.61 -13.72 12.73
C LEU A 82 -6.44 -12.44 12.89
N THR A 83 -7.56 -12.54 13.61
CA THR A 83 -8.30 -11.36 14.08
C THR A 83 -8.03 -11.15 15.56
N LEU A 84 -7.79 -9.92 15.97
CA LEU A 84 -7.63 -9.55 17.38
C LEU A 84 -8.82 -8.70 17.82
N ALA A 85 -9.38 -9.02 18.98
CA ALA A 85 -10.47 -8.24 19.54
C ALA A 85 -10.02 -6.78 19.74
N GLY A 86 -10.81 -5.84 19.22
CA GLY A 86 -10.47 -4.42 19.26
C GLY A 86 -9.65 -3.90 18.08
N LEU A 87 -9.15 -4.77 17.19
CA LEU A 87 -8.49 -4.34 15.96
C LEU A 87 -9.39 -4.62 14.75
N ALA A 88 -9.56 -3.61 13.91
CA ALA A 88 -10.23 -3.73 12.62
C ALA A 88 -9.36 -4.49 11.61
N GLY A 89 -10.02 -5.29 10.77
CA GLY A 89 -9.36 -6.10 9.74
C GLY A 89 -8.79 -7.41 10.29
N ALA A 90 -7.82 -7.97 9.56
CA ALA A 90 -7.16 -9.20 9.95
C ALA A 90 -5.66 -9.13 9.64
N PHE A 91 -4.89 -9.86 10.42
CA PHE A 91 -3.46 -10.02 10.24
C PHE A 91 -3.19 -11.24 9.34
N TRP A 92 -2.53 -11.01 8.22
CA TRP A 92 -2.37 -11.97 7.14
C TRP A 92 -0.96 -12.53 7.03
N LEU A 93 0.03 -12.01 7.76
CA LEU A 93 1.40 -12.52 7.64
C LEU A 93 1.55 -13.89 8.32
N ASP A 94 2.35 -14.77 7.71
CA ASP A 94 2.66 -16.09 8.27
C ASP A 94 3.51 -15.95 9.54
N PRO A 95 3.00 -16.38 10.72
CA PRO A 95 3.71 -16.24 11.99
C PRO A 95 5.02 -17.03 12.07
N THR A 96 5.23 -18.03 11.22
CA THR A 96 6.46 -18.86 11.23
C THR A 96 7.68 -18.15 10.65
N SER A 97 7.48 -17.06 9.89
CA SER A 97 8.55 -16.28 9.25
C SER A 97 8.50 -14.79 9.60
N LEU A 98 7.78 -14.46 10.67
CA LEU A 98 7.44 -13.08 11.03
C LEU A 98 8.62 -12.37 11.71
N VAL A 99 8.91 -11.16 11.24
CA VAL A 99 9.90 -10.25 11.85
C VAL A 99 9.29 -8.87 12.01
N THR A 100 9.38 -8.30 13.22
CA THR A 100 9.03 -6.90 13.46
C THR A 100 10.18 -6.00 13.01
N VAL A 101 9.91 -5.05 12.13
CA VAL A 101 10.95 -4.18 11.51
C VAL A 101 10.83 -2.72 11.90
N LEU A 102 9.66 -2.33 12.43
CA LEU A 102 9.38 -0.97 12.90
C LEU A 102 8.42 -1.06 14.08
N VAL A 103 8.72 -0.34 15.16
CA VAL A 103 7.81 -0.09 16.29
C VAL A 103 8.06 1.33 16.76
N GLY A 104 6.99 2.08 17.03
CA GLY A 104 7.11 3.42 17.60
C GLY A 104 5.76 4.02 17.94
N ILE A 105 5.79 5.21 18.53
CA ILE A 105 4.61 6.00 18.85
C ILE A 105 4.59 7.21 17.92
N GLY A 106 3.46 7.45 17.27
CA GLY A 106 3.28 8.56 16.33
C GLY A 106 3.14 9.90 17.03
N ASP A 107 3.68 10.94 16.38
CA ASP A 107 3.45 12.35 16.74
C ASP A 107 2.24 12.95 15.99
N GLY A 108 1.63 12.19 15.08
CA GLY A 108 0.52 12.60 14.22
C GLY A 108 0.90 13.52 13.06
N GLN A 109 2.19 13.79 12.86
CA GLN A 109 2.73 14.69 11.83
C GLN A 109 3.68 13.97 10.88
N THR A 110 4.53 13.09 11.42
CA THR A 110 5.53 12.34 10.66
C THR A 110 5.24 10.85 10.71
N PRO A 111 5.34 10.12 9.57
CA PRO A 111 5.20 8.68 9.60
C PRO A 111 6.40 8.07 10.31
N LEU A 112 6.18 6.96 11.00
CA LEU A 112 7.26 6.11 11.50
C LEU A 112 8.02 5.53 10.31
N ARG A 113 9.36 5.50 10.38
CA ARG A 113 10.20 5.04 9.27
C ARG A 113 11.26 4.05 9.76
N THR A 114 11.51 3.03 8.95
CA THR A 114 12.66 2.13 9.12
C THR A 114 13.32 1.89 7.77
N GLN A 115 14.61 1.62 7.80
CA GLN A 115 15.38 1.24 6.62
C GLN A 115 15.79 -0.23 6.76
N ILE A 116 15.45 -1.03 5.76
CA ILE A 116 15.74 -2.47 5.74
C ILE A 116 16.77 -2.71 4.65
N ALA A 117 17.91 -3.29 5.05
CA ALA A 117 18.94 -3.73 4.12
C ALA A 117 18.60 -5.13 3.59
N VAL A 118 18.73 -5.30 2.27
CA VAL A 118 18.54 -6.58 1.59
C VAL A 118 19.92 -7.19 1.37
N PRO A 119 20.23 -8.34 1.99
CA PRO A 119 21.51 -8.97 1.79
C PRO A 119 21.77 -9.26 0.31
N ASN A 120 23.02 -9.08 -0.15
CA ASN A 120 23.40 -9.37 -1.54
C ASN A 120 23.58 -10.89 -1.75
N VAL A 121 22.47 -11.62 -1.76
CA VAL A 121 22.44 -13.07 -1.92
C VAL A 121 21.55 -13.44 -3.11
N PRO A 122 22.08 -14.14 -4.15
CA PRO A 122 21.33 -14.44 -5.37
C PRO A 122 20.04 -15.23 -5.17
N PHE A 123 19.91 -15.99 -4.08
CA PHE A 123 18.72 -16.80 -3.81
C PHE A 123 17.47 -15.95 -3.46
N LEU A 124 17.66 -14.68 -3.08
CA LEU A 124 16.56 -13.77 -2.77
C LEU A 124 15.89 -13.19 -4.02
N VAL A 125 16.57 -13.22 -5.17
CA VAL A 125 16.02 -12.74 -6.43
C VAL A 125 14.77 -13.54 -6.80
N ARG A 126 13.70 -12.85 -7.21
CA ARG A 126 12.36 -13.39 -7.50
C ARG A 126 11.64 -14.00 -6.29
N LYS A 127 12.12 -13.74 -5.06
CA LYS A 127 11.33 -13.96 -3.85
C LYS A 127 10.52 -12.71 -3.55
N ALA A 128 9.49 -12.86 -2.73
CA ALA A 128 8.69 -11.77 -2.22
C ALA A 128 8.80 -11.73 -0.70
N LEU A 129 8.84 -10.52 -0.15
CA LEU A 129 8.50 -10.28 1.24
C LEU A 129 7.09 -9.72 1.31
N TYR A 130 6.38 -10.03 2.38
CA TYR A 130 5.08 -9.45 2.66
C TYR A 130 5.20 -8.55 3.86
N ALA A 131 4.68 -7.34 3.78
CA ALA A 131 4.67 -6.38 4.88
C ALA A 131 3.25 -6.06 5.32
N GLN A 132 3.03 -5.91 6.62
CA GLN A 132 1.76 -5.47 7.17
C GLN A 132 1.99 -4.64 8.42
N GLY A 133 1.28 -3.53 8.52
CA GLY A 133 1.26 -2.67 9.69
C GLY A 133 0.12 -3.02 10.65
N VAL A 134 0.30 -2.66 11.90
CA VAL A 134 -0.76 -2.53 12.89
C VAL A 134 -0.64 -1.16 13.55
N ARG A 135 -1.78 -0.57 13.84
CA ARG A 135 -1.88 0.68 14.60
C ARG A 135 -2.88 0.50 15.71
N PHE A 136 -2.60 1.04 16.88
CA PHE A 136 -3.52 1.00 18.01
C PHE A 136 -3.23 2.15 18.97
N LEU A 137 -4.28 2.64 19.62
CA LEU A 137 -4.15 3.64 20.67
C LEU A 137 -3.79 2.95 21.98
N ASP A 138 -2.68 3.35 22.60
CA ASP A 138 -2.29 2.84 23.92
C ASP A 138 -3.46 3.03 24.91
N PHE A 139 -3.75 1.97 25.69
CA PHE A 139 -4.83 1.89 26.70
C PHE A 139 -6.27 1.78 26.20
N THR A 140 -6.49 1.73 24.88
CA THR A 140 -7.81 1.41 24.29
C THR A 140 -7.68 0.22 23.35
N PRO A 141 -8.59 -0.78 23.41
CA PRO A 141 -8.60 -1.89 22.45
C PRO A 141 -9.22 -1.41 21.14
N SER A 142 -8.65 -0.38 20.53
CA SER A 142 -9.12 0.20 19.27
C SER A 142 -7.92 0.48 18.37
N GLY A 143 -7.98 -0.06 17.16
CA GLY A 143 -6.95 0.11 16.16
C GLY A 143 -7.29 -0.62 14.87
N ASP A 144 -6.34 -0.71 13.95
CA ASP A 144 -6.50 -1.37 12.67
C ASP A 144 -5.22 -2.09 12.22
N PHE A 145 -5.41 -3.23 11.58
CA PHE A 145 -4.39 -3.79 10.71
C PHE A 145 -4.45 -3.06 9.37
N THR A 146 -3.29 -2.64 8.87
CA THR A 146 -3.22 -2.13 7.49
C THR A 146 -3.48 -3.27 6.50
N ARG A 147 -3.74 -2.92 5.24
CA ARG A 147 -3.61 -3.90 4.16
C ARG A 147 -2.16 -4.39 4.10
N TRP A 148 -1.98 -5.67 3.77
CA TRP A 148 -0.65 -6.21 3.50
C TRP A 148 -0.18 -5.77 2.11
N ALA A 149 1.13 -5.66 1.94
CA ALA A 149 1.79 -5.37 0.68
C ALA A 149 2.74 -6.50 0.32
N GLU A 150 2.77 -6.87 -0.95
CA GLU A 150 3.79 -7.74 -1.53
C GLU A 150 4.94 -6.89 -2.02
N LEU A 151 6.16 -7.30 -1.67
CA LEU A 151 7.40 -6.58 -1.93
C LEU A 151 8.36 -7.52 -2.69
N PRO A 152 8.31 -7.53 -4.03
CA PRO A 152 9.14 -8.40 -4.85
C PRO A 152 10.60 -7.97 -4.82
N ILE A 153 11.50 -8.95 -4.69
CA ILE A 153 12.96 -8.77 -4.68
C ILE A 153 13.54 -9.08 -6.06
N PHE A 154 14.40 -8.19 -6.55
CA PHE A 154 15.07 -8.24 -7.86
C PHE A 154 16.59 -8.28 -7.72
#